data_AF-A0A838EXT2-F1
#
_entry.id   AF-A0A838EXT2-F1
#
_cell.length_a   1.000
_cell.length_b   1.000
_cell.length_c   1.000
_cell.angle_alpha   90.00
_cell.angle_beta   90.00
_cell.angle_gamma   90.00
#
_symmetry.space_group_name_H-M   'P 1'
#
loop_
_entity.id
_entity.type
_entity.pdbx_description
1 polymer ?
#
loop_
_entity_poly.entity_id
_entity_poly.type
_entity_poly.pdbx_seq_one_letter_code
_entity_poly.pdbx_strand_id
1 'polypeptide(L)'
;VPNILQVENSTVREAQINRIKQLKAERNQKEVEEKLNAMTEACESGEGNLLALAVDAARAKATVGEMSLAMEKVFGRHQAEIHTIQGVYIKEVQQGKVDVKELNALIEKFQKAEGRRPRILIAKMGQDGHDRGQKVISTAFADLGFDVDVGPLFQTPEETARQATENDVHIIGVSSLAAGHLTLVPELKAELKKLNREDILVTIGGVIPPQDYDKLFKMGVAGIFGPGTVIPEAAKDLIIKLNTSLGVK
;
A
#
# COMPACT_ATOMS: atom_id res chain seq x y z
N VAL A 1 19.69 -12.47 -17.02
CA VAL A 1 18.54 -12.02 -16.21
C VAL A 1 18.35 -13.04 -15.12
N PRO A 2 18.32 -12.67 -13.82
CA PRO A 2 18.06 -13.64 -12.75
C PRO A 2 16.71 -14.33 -12.99
N ASN A 3 16.63 -15.62 -12.62
CA ASN A 3 15.39 -16.39 -12.73
C ASN A 3 14.43 -15.92 -11.62
N ILE A 4 13.46 -15.08 -11.97
CA ILE A 4 12.48 -14.54 -11.01
C ILE A 4 11.33 -15.54 -10.90
N LEU A 5 11.15 -16.10 -9.71
CA LEU A 5 10.03 -17.01 -9.43
C LEU A 5 8.72 -16.20 -9.37
N GLN A 6 7.71 -16.67 -10.10
CA GLN A 6 6.36 -16.12 -10.07
C GLN A 6 5.45 -17.07 -9.30
N VAL A 7 4.66 -16.52 -8.37
CA VAL A 7 3.63 -17.27 -7.64
C VAL A 7 2.29 -17.07 -8.33
N GLU A 8 1.66 -18.15 -8.77
CA GLU A 8 0.30 -18.14 -9.31
C GLU A 8 -0.73 -18.02 -8.18
N ASN A 9 -1.01 -16.78 -7.77
CA ASN A 9 -1.81 -16.47 -6.60
C ASN A 9 -3.27 -16.95 -6.70
N SER A 10 -3.87 -16.95 -7.89
CA SER A 10 -5.24 -17.42 -8.14
C SER A 10 -5.40 -18.89 -7.76
N THR A 11 -4.51 -19.75 -8.27
CA THR A 11 -4.47 -21.18 -7.98
C THR A 11 -4.28 -21.45 -6.48
N VAL A 12 -3.34 -20.76 -5.84
CA VAL A 12 -3.10 -20.90 -4.40
C VAL A 12 -4.33 -20.47 -3.61
N ARG A 13 -4.92 -19.32 -3.94
CA ARG A 13 -6.11 -18.78 -3.27
C ARG A 13 -7.30 -19.71 -3.38
N GLU A 14 -7.60 -20.21 -4.57
CA GLU A 14 -8.70 -21.14 -4.81
C GLU A 14 -8.51 -22.44 -4.02
N ALA A 15 -7.29 -23.00 -4.04
CA ALA A 15 -6.96 -24.19 -3.26
C ALA A 15 -7.15 -23.95 -1.74
N GLN A 16 -6.69 -22.81 -1.20
CA GLN A 16 -6.88 -22.50 0.22
C GLN A 16 -8.34 -22.27 0.59
N ILE A 17 -9.12 -21.59 -0.26
CA ILE A 17 -10.57 -21.40 -0.04
C ILE A 17 -11.28 -22.76 0.03
N ASN A 18 -10.97 -23.67 -0.88
CA ASN A 18 -11.57 -25.01 -0.89
C ASN A 18 -11.18 -25.82 0.36
N ARG A 19 -9.92 -25.75 0.80
CA ARG A 19 -9.48 -26.37 2.07
C ARG A 19 -10.22 -25.81 3.28
N ILE A 20 -10.42 -24.49 3.35
CA ILE A 20 -11.17 -23.86 4.44
C ILE A 20 -12.63 -24.29 4.41
N LYS A 21 -13.26 -24.33 3.23
CA LYS A 21 -14.65 -24.82 3.07
C LYS A 21 -14.80 -26.25 3.57
N GLN A 22 -13.89 -27.14 3.17
CA GLN A 22 -13.87 -28.53 3.61
C GLN A 22 -13.64 -28.64 5.13
N LEU A 23 -12.64 -27.94 5.66
CA LEU A 23 -12.34 -27.89 7.10
C LEU A 23 -13.56 -27.49 7.91
N LYS A 24 -14.28 -26.45 7.47
CA LYS A 24 -15.49 -25.94 8.13
C LYS A 24 -16.68 -26.88 8.01
N ALA A 25 -16.78 -27.66 6.93
CA ALA A 25 -17.84 -28.65 6.74
C ALA A 25 -17.65 -29.91 7.61
N GLU A 26 -16.40 -30.32 7.88
CA GLU A 26 -16.08 -31.58 8.55
C GLU A 26 -15.80 -31.44 10.06
N ARG A 27 -15.69 -30.22 10.58
CA ARG A 27 -15.36 -29.99 12.00
C ARG A 27 -16.60 -30.05 12.89
N ASN A 28 -16.38 -30.35 14.16
CA ASN A 28 -17.40 -30.15 15.19
C ASN A 28 -17.53 -28.65 15.49
N GLN A 29 -18.55 -28.01 14.91
CA GLN A 29 -18.73 -26.56 15.03
C GLN A 29 -18.97 -26.12 16.48
N LYS A 30 -19.69 -26.92 17.28
CA LYS A 30 -19.93 -26.61 18.70
C LYS A 30 -18.63 -26.61 19.51
N GLU A 31 -17.78 -27.61 19.30
CA GLU A 31 -16.49 -27.70 19.97
C GLU A 31 -15.57 -26.53 19.60
N VAL A 32 -15.55 -26.12 18.32
CA VAL A 32 -14.80 -24.93 17.89
C VAL A 32 -15.28 -23.68 18.62
N GLU A 33 -16.59 -23.46 18.68
CA GLU A 33 -17.17 -22.30 19.37
C GLU A 33 -16.82 -22.29 20.85
N GLU A 34 -16.91 -23.45 21.53
CA GLU A 34 -16.49 -23.61 22.92
C GLU A 34 -15.01 -23.22 23.12
N LYS A 35 -14.10 -23.68 22.25
CA LYS A 35 -12.67 -23.33 22.35
C LYS A 35 -12.39 -21.86 22.05
N LEU A 36 -13.05 -21.27 21.06
CA LEU A 36 -12.89 -19.86 20.73
C LEU A 36 -13.44 -18.95 21.83
N ASN A 37 -14.56 -19.32 22.46
CA ASN A 37 -15.12 -18.58 23.59
C ASN A 37 -14.18 -18.63 24.80
N ALA A 38 -13.61 -19.80 25.12
CA ALA A 38 -12.61 -19.91 26.18
C ALA A 38 -11.37 -19.03 25.92
N MET A 39 -10.96 -18.87 24.66
CA MET A 39 -9.90 -17.89 24.30
C MET A 39 -10.33 -16.45 24.58
N THR A 40 -11.55 -16.06 24.21
CA THR A 40 -12.08 -14.72 24.48
C THR A 40 -12.18 -14.47 26.00
N GLU A 41 -12.71 -15.41 26.78
CA GLU A 41 -12.83 -15.32 28.25
C GLU A 41 -11.46 -15.19 28.94
N ALA A 42 -10.45 -15.91 28.46
CA ALA A 42 -9.07 -15.77 28.95
C ALA A 42 -8.48 -14.40 28.62
N CYS A 43 -8.80 -13.82 27.45
CA CYS A 43 -8.41 -12.45 27.12
C CYS A 43 -9.10 -11.41 28.03
N GLU A 44 -10.37 -11.61 28.38
CA GLU A 44 -11.14 -10.71 29.25
C GLU A 44 -10.69 -10.78 30.72
N SER A 45 -10.48 -11.99 31.24
CA SER A 45 -10.12 -12.23 32.64
C SER A 45 -8.64 -12.03 32.93
N GLY A 46 -7.77 -12.23 31.93
CA GLY A 46 -6.32 -12.32 32.13
C GLY A 46 -5.87 -13.64 32.79
N GLU A 47 -6.78 -14.60 32.97
CA GLU A 47 -6.49 -15.91 33.55
C GLU A 47 -6.29 -16.98 32.47
N GLY A 48 -5.43 -17.96 32.76
CA GLY A 48 -5.11 -19.06 31.84
C GLY A 48 -3.93 -18.76 30.91
N ASN A 49 -3.69 -19.67 29.96
CA ASN A 49 -2.59 -19.57 29.01
C ASN A 49 -3.12 -19.57 27.57
N LEU A 50 -3.00 -18.42 26.89
CA LEU A 50 -3.54 -18.24 25.53
C LEU A 50 -2.93 -19.20 24.51
N LEU A 51 -1.65 -19.58 24.65
CA LEU A 51 -1.03 -20.55 23.76
C LEU A 51 -1.63 -21.96 23.95
N ALA A 52 -1.85 -22.37 25.19
CA ALA A 52 -2.50 -23.64 25.49
C ALA A 52 -3.93 -23.68 24.91
N LEU A 53 -4.70 -22.59 25.09
CA LEU A 53 -6.06 -22.47 24.53
C LEU A 53 -6.06 -22.45 22.99
N ALA A 54 -5.08 -21.79 22.37
CA ALA A 54 -4.92 -21.80 20.92
C ALA A 54 -4.57 -23.19 20.37
N VAL A 55 -3.77 -23.98 21.10
CA VAL A 55 -3.49 -25.40 20.74
C VAL A 55 -4.78 -26.22 20.78
N ASP A 56 -5.64 -26.01 21.78
CA ASP A 56 -6.92 -26.69 21.88
C ASP A 56 -7.90 -26.26 20.78
N ALA A 57 -7.98 -24.97 20.46
CA ALA A 57 -8.78 -24.46 19.35
C ALA A 57 -8.30 -25.00 18.00
N ALA A 58 -6.98 -25.03 17.77
CA ALA A 58 -6.39 -25.60 16.56
C ALA A 58 -6.70 -27.10 16.43
N ARG A 59 -6.64 -27.86 17.54
CA ARG A 59 -7.03 -29.28 17.57
C ARG A 59 -8.51 -29.48 17.22
N ALA A 60 -9.37 -28.56 17.65
CA ALA A 60 -10.78 -28.52 17.28
C ALA A 60 -11.03 -28.07 15.82
N LYS A 61 -9.98 -27.81 15.03
CA LYS A 61 -10.06 -27.29 13.64
C LYS A 61 -10.56 -25.83 13.54
N ALA A 62 -10.28 -25.00 14.56
CA ALA A 62 -10.37 -23.56 14.41
C ALA A 62 -9.30 -23.04 13.44
N THR A 63 -9.66 -22.05 12.62
CA THR A 63 -8.73 -21.39 11.71
C THR A 63 -7.89 -20.35 12.42
N VAL A 64 -6.75 -19.98 11.83
CA VAL A 64 -5.92 -18.86 12.31
C VAL A 64 -6.75 -17.59 12.46
N GLY A 65 -7.56 -17.26 11.43
CA GLY A 65 -8.42 -16.07 11.47
C GLY A 65 -9.45 -16.09 12.60
N GLU A 66 -10.08 -17.23 12.87
CA GLU A 66 -11.05 -17.35 13.98
C GLU A 66 -10.38 -17.18 15.35
N MET A 67 -9.21 -17.78 15.57
CA MET A 67 -8.46 -17.61 16.82
C MET A 67 -7.99 -16.17 17.02
N SER A 68 -7.47 -15.53 15.97
CA SER A 68 -7.09 -14.11 16.02
C SER A 68 -8.30 -13.21 16.30
N LEU A 69 -9.45 -13.47 15.65
CA LEU A 69 -10.69 -12.72 15.88
C LEU A 69 -11.24 -12.91 17.30
N ALA A 70 -11.10 -14.10 17.89
CA ALA A 70 -11.50 -14.35 19.27
C ALA A 70 -10.74 -13.46 20.27
N MET A 71 -9.43 -13.25 20.03
CA MET A 71 -8.61 -12.33 20.82
C MET A 71 -8.89 -10.86 20.49
N GLU A 72 -9.14 -10.56 19.21
CA GLU A 72 -9.44 -9.20 18.73
C GLU A 72 -10.68 -8.59 19.38
N LYS A 73 -11.68 -9.41 19.75
CA LYS A 73 -12.88 -8.95 20.49
C LYS A 73 -12.53 -8.16 21.76
N VAL A 74 -11.41 -8.49 22.41
CA VAL A 74 -10.97 -7.88 23.67
C VAL A 74 -9.86 -6.86 23.45
N PHE A 75 -8.86 -7.22 22.64
CA PHE A 75 -7.66 -6.40 22.46
C PHE A 75 -7.80 -5.34 21.36
N GLY A 76 -8.75 -5.48 20.45
CA GLY A 76 -8.86 -4.67 19.24
C GLY A 76 -7.68 -4.88 18.29
N ARG A 77 -7.49 -3.91 17.37
CA ARG A 77 -6.34 -3.84 16.46
C ARG A 77 -5.56 -2.57 16.71
N HIS A 78 -4.24 -2.70 16.78
CA HIS A 78 -3.37 -1.55 16.85
C HIS A 78 -3.49 -0.70 15.57
N GLN A 79 -3.59 0.61 15.74
CA GLN A 79 -3.47 1.60 14.66
C GLN A 79 -2.24 2.45 14.94
N ALA A 80 -1.33 2.50 13.96
CA ALA A 80 -0.10 3.26 14.09
C ALA A 80 -0.32 4.74 13.75
N GLU A 81 0.27 5.63 14.54
CA GLU A 81 0.37 7.04 14.18
C GLU A 81 1.51 7.25 13.17
N ILE A 82 1.22 8.00 12.12
CA ILE A 82 2.20 8.29 11.06
C ILE A 82 2.93 9.59 11.43
N HIS A 83 4.21 9.48 11.76
CA HIS A 83 5.09 10.63 11.91
C HIS A 83 6.01 10.76 10.69
N THR A 84 6.00 11.94 10.06
CA THR A 84 6.88 12.25 8.93
C THR A 84 7.94 13.25 9.35
N ILE A 85 9.19 12.96 8.98
CA ILE A 85 10.31 13.90 9.11
C ILE A 85 10.34 14.86 7.92
N GLN A 86 10.87 16.07 8.12
CA GLN A 86 11.00 17.10 7.07
C GLN A 86 12.41 17.72 7.11
N GLY A 87 12.92 18.13 5.94
CA GLY A 87 14.16 18.90 5.79
C GLY A 87 15.45 18.10 5.99
N VAL A 88 15.38 16.78 6.14
CA VAL A 88 16.57 15.92 6.29
C VAL A 88 17.15 15.58 4.93
N TYR A 89 16.29 15.24 3.95
CA TYR A 89 16.73 14.80 2.63
C TYR A 89 17.43 15.93 1.87
N ILE A 90 16.82 17.12 1.83
CA ILE A 90 17.38 18.25 1.08
C ILE A 90 18.75 18.70 1.61
N LYS A 91 18.98 18.64 2.93
CA LYS A 91 20.26 19.02 3.55
C LYS A 91 21.40 18.12 3.09
N GLU A 92 21.17 16.82 3.02
CA GLU A 92 22.17 15.85 2.55
C GLU A 92 22.39 15.96 1.03
N VAL A 93 21.31 16.17 0.27
CA VAL A 93 21.40 16.32 -1.19
C VAL A 93 22.16 17.60 -1.60
N GLN A 94 21.96 18.71 -0.88
CA GLN A 94 22.70 19.95 -1.12
C GLN A 94 24.22 19.78 -0.90
N GLN A 95 24.62 18.88 0.01
CA GLN A 95 26.03 18.54 0.21
C GLN A 95 26.56 17.61 -0.90
N GLY A 96 25.68 16.83 -1.55
CA GLY A 96 26.01 15.80 -2.54
C GLY A 96 26.02 16.21 -4.02
N LYS A 97 25.80 17.49 -4.36
CA LYS A 97 25.78 18.02 -5.75
C LYS A 97 24.67 17.48 -6.68
N VAL A 98 23.49 17.10 -6.19
CA VAL A 98 22.36 16.83 -7.11
C VAL A 98 21.72 18.17 -7.51
N ASP A 99 21.68 18.47 -8.80
CA ASP A 99 21.07 19.70 -9.31
C ASP A 99 19.54 19.54 -9.38
N VAL A 100 18.83 20.29 -8.54
CA VAL A 100 17.35 20.32 -8.48
C VAL A 100 16.75 21.58 -9.10
N LYS A 101 17.55 22.45 -9.75
CA LYS A 101 17.06 23.73 -10.30
C LYS A 101 15.95 23.55 -11.32
N GLU A 102 16.12 22.59 -12.23
CA GLU A 102 15.12 22.32 -13.27
C GLU A 102 13.83 21.77 -12.67
N LEU A 103 13.93 20.87 -11.69
CA LEU A 103 12.77 20.35 -10.96
C LEU A 103 12.01 21.47 -10.24
N ASN A 104 12.72 22.35 -9.53
CA ASN A 104 12.09 23.49 -8.86
C ASN A 104 11.36 24.40 -9.85
N ALA A 105 11.97 24.68 -11.02
CA ALA A 105 11.32 25.47 -12.07
C ALA A 105 10.06 24.79 -12.61
N LEU A 106 10.06 23.46 -12.76
CA LEU A 106 8.88 22.69 -13.20
C LEU A 106 7.75 22.72 -12.16
N ILE A 107 8.08 22.64 -10.86
CA ILE A 107 7.10 22.72 -9.77
C ILE A 107 6.53 24.13 -9.64
N GLU A 108 7.38 25.17 -9.72
CA GLU A 108 6.90 26.56 -9.73
C GLU A 108 5.97 26.83 -10.91
N LYS A 109 6.29 26.28 -12.08
CA LYS A 109 5.46 26.38 -13.27
C LYS A 109 4.11 25.70 -13.07
N PHE A 110 4.11 24.48 -12.54
CA PHE A 110 2.89 23.77 -12.17
C PHE A 110 2.05 24.61 -11.20
N GLN A 111 2.68 25.14 -10.14
CA GLN A 111 1.98 25.93 -9.13
C GLN A 111 1.37 27.22 -9.69
N LYS A 112 2.04 27.87 -10.64
CA LYS A 112 1.49 29.05 -11.34
C LYS A 112 0.30 28.70 -12.23
N ALA A 113 0.29 27.52 -12.86
CA ALA A 113 -0.78 27.09 -13.74
C ALA A 113 -2.02 26.58 -12.96
N GLU A 114 -1.79 25.75 -11.95
CA GLU A 114 -2.85 25.05 -11.19
C GLU A 114 -3.26 25.78 -9.90
N GLY A 115 -2.54 26.83 -9.51
CA GLY A 115 -2.82 27.62 -8.30
C GLY A 115 -2.46 26.91 -6.98
N ARG A 116 -1.88 25.71 -7.03
CA ARG A 116 -1.48 24.90 -5.88
C ARG A 116 -0.27 24.03 -6.20
N ARG A 117 0.37 23.47 -5.17
CA ARG A 117 1.49 22.54 -5.36
C ARG A 117 1.01 21.20 -5.94
N PRO A 118 1.90 20.46 -6.63
CA PRO A 118 1.59 19.09 -7.04
C PRO A 118 1.41 18.23 -5.79
N ARG A 119 0.25 17.60 -5.70
CA ARG A 119 -0.18 16.80 -4.54
C ARG A 119 -0.12 15.32 -4.86
N ILE A 120 0.55 14.53 -4.02
CA ILE A 120 0.73 13.09 -4.20
C ILE A 120 0.34 12.32 -2.93
N LEU A 121 -0.43 11.24 -3.11
CA LEU A 121 -0.67 10.22 -2.08
C LEU A 121 0.34 9.09 -2.27
N ILE A 122 1.22 8.87 -1.29
CA ILE A 122 2.10 7.70 -1.28
C ILE A 122 1.38 6.56 -0.54
N ALA A 123 0.83 5.61 -1.29
CA ALA A 123 -0.10 4.60 -0.78
C ALA A 123 0.57 3.24 -0.50
N LYS A 124 0.06 2.54 0.52
CA LYS A 124 0.34 1.13 0.83
C LYS A 124 -0.95 0.34 0.76
N MET A 125 -1.06 -0.54 -0.23
CA MET A 125 -2.24 -1.37 -0.41
C MET A 125 -1.98 -2.82 0.00
N GLY A 126 -3.01 -3.46 0.54
CA GLY A 126 -2.95 -4.83 1.03
C GLY A 126 -2.06 -4.97 2.27
N GLN A 127 -1.66 -6.19 2.61
CA GLN A 127 -0.94 -6.50 3.86
C GLN A 127 0.57 -6.17 3.82
N ASP A 128 1.01 -5.35 2.87
CA ASP A 128 2.42 -5.01 2.70
C ASP A 128 2.89 -3.99 3.75
N GLY A 129 3.69 -4.46 4.72
CA GLY A 129 4.25 -3.63 5.79
C GLY A 129 5.57 -2.92 5.44
N HIS A 130 6.09 -3.04 4.22
CA HIS A 130 7.36 -2.38 3.87
C HIS A 130 7.15 -0.87 3.67
N ASP A 131 7.64 -0.05 4.58
CA ASP A 131 7.39 1.40 4.60
C ASP A 131 8.65 2.26 4.43
N ARG A 132 9.85 1.68 4.48
CA ARG A 132 11.11 2.45 4.34
C ARG A 132 11.12 3.29 3.06
N GLY A 133 10.79 2.67 1.93
CA GLY A 133 10.70 3.36 0.64
C GLY A 133 9.61 4.43 0.64
N GLN A 134 8.42 4.09 1.14
CA GLN A 134 7.28 5.01 1.27
C GLN A 134 7.68 6.27 2.06
N LYS A 135 8.27 6.10 3.25
CA LYS A 135 8.66 7.19 4.15
C LYS A 135 9.76 8.07 3.56
N VAL A 136 10.79 7.47 2.95
CA VAL A 136 11.90 8.22 2.32
C VAL A 136 11.40 9.02 1.12
N ILE A 137 10.56 8.43 0.26
CA ILE A 137 9.95 9.16 -0.86
C ILE A 137 9.07 10.28 -0.35
N SER A 138 8.29 10.04 0.71
CA SER A 138 7.37 11.05 1.24
C SER A 138 8.09 12.29 1.76
N THR A 139 9.13 12.10 2.59
CA THR A 139 9.93 13.22 3.11
C THR A 139 10.69 13.94 1.98
N ALA A 140 11.27 13.19 1.04
CA ALA A 140 12.03 13.77 -0.05
C ALA A 140 11.13 14.56 -1.03
N PHE A 141 9.94 14.06 -1.37
CA PHE A 141 9.01 14.79 -2.23
C PHE A 141 8.49 16.06 -1.57
N ALA A 142 8.21 16.01 -0.26
CA ALA A 142 7.84 17.21 0.50
C ALA A 142 8.97 18.25 0.49
N ASP A 143 10.21 17.81 0.72
CA ASP A 143 11.42 18.63 0.63
C ASP A 143 11.64 19.23 -0.77
N LEU A 144 11.17 18.55 -1.82
CA LEU A 144 11.25 19.00 -3.21
C LEU A 144 10.06 19.87 -3.65
N GLY A 145 9.07 20.12 -2.78
CA GLY A 145 7.97 21.07 -3.05
C GLY A 145 6.63 20.44 -3.46
N PHE A 146 6.47 19.13 -3.29
CA PHE A 146 5.16 18.48 -3.39
C PHE A 146 4.38 18.61 -2.08
N ASP A 147 3.05 18.65 -2.17
CA ASP A 147 2.19 18.37 -1.03
C ASP A 147 2.02 16.84 -0.94
N VAL A 148 2.44 16.23 0.17
CA VAL A 148 2.53 14.78 0.29
C VAL A 148 1.57 14.27 1.36
N ASP A 149 0.65 13.42 0.95
CA ASP A 149 -0.15 12.60 1.87
C ASP A 149 0.49 11.22 2.01
N VAL A 150 0.72 10.78 3.25
CA VAL A 150 1.23 9.43 3.51
C VAL A 150 0.06 8.53 3.86
N GLY A 151 -0.24 7.58 2.98
CA GLY A 151 -1.31 6.60 3.21
C GLY A 151 -0.97 5.68 4.39
N PRO A 152 -1.94 5.35 5.25
CA PRO A 152 -1.73 4.37 6.31
C PRO A 152 -1.42 2.98 5.74
N LEU A 153 -0.85 2.13 6.58
CA LEU A 153 -0.65 0.72 6.23
C LEU A 153 -2.00 0.01 6.08
N PHE A 154 -1.98 -1.04 5.27
CA PHE A 154 -3.08 -2.01 5.16
C PHE A 154 -4.37 -1.52 4.51
N GLN A 155 -4.31 -0.42 3.76
CA GLN A 155 -5.47 0.05 3.00
C GLN A 155 -5.85 -0.92 1.89
N THR A 156 -7.13 -1.01 1.63
CA THR A 156 -7.68 -1.58 0.40
C THR A 156 -7.51 -0.60 -0.77
N PRO A 157 -7.61 -1.09 -2.02
CA PRO A 157 -7.67 -0.20 -3.19
C PRO A 157 -8.83 0.80 -3.13
N GLU A 158 -9.99 0.38 -2.59
CA GLU A 158 -11.16 1.26 -2.39
C GLU A 158 -10.87 2.39 -1.41
N GLU A 159 -10.31 2.09 -0.23
CA GLU A 159 -9.94 3.10 0.75
C GLU A 159 -8.89 4.07 0.20
N THR A 160 -7.93 3.55 -0.56
CA THR A 160 -6.90 4.37 -1.23
C THR A 160 -7.53 5.30 -2.26
N ALA A 161 -8.42 4.80 -3.12
CA ALA A 161 -9.12 5.60 -4.14
C ALA A 161 -9.98 6.69 -3.51
N ARG A 162 -10.70 6.35 -2.43
CA ARG A 162 -11.52 7.29 -1.67
C ARG A 162 -10.67 8.39 -1.06
N GLN A 163 -9.61 8.04 -0.33
CA GLN A 163 -8.70 9.02 0.27
C GLN A 163 -8.07 9.95 -0.78
N ALA A 164 -7.60 9.39 -1.90
CA ALA A 164 -7.02 10.16 -2.99
C ALA A 164 -8.03 11.16 -3.57
N THR A 165 -9.28 10.74 -3.72
CA THR A 165 -10.38 11.57 -4.24
C THR A 165 -10.75 12.68 -3.25
N GLU A 166 -10.93 12.34 -1.98
CA GLU A 166 -11.29 13.28 -0.90
C GLU A 166 -10.21 14.37 -0.70
N ASN A 167 -8.93 13.98 -0.81
CA ASN A 167 -7.81 14.91 -0.71
C ASN A 167 -7.51 15.66 -2.00
N ASP A 168 -8.22 15.33 -3.09
CA ASP A 168 -8.01 15.84 -4.43
C ASP A 168 -6.53 15.80 -4.85
N VAL A 169 -5.93 14.61 -4.76
CA VAL A 169 -4.53 14.42 -5.15
C VAL A 169 -4.41 14.35 -6.67
N HIS A 170 -3.27 14.77 -7.20
CA HIS A 170 -2.98 14.67 -8.63
C HIS A 170 -2.39 13.30 -8.99
N ILE A 171 -1.66 12.71 -8.05
CA ILE A 171 -0.90 11.48 -8.25
C ILE A 171 -1.14 10.53 -7.07
N ILE A 172 -1.31 9.24 -7.35
CA ILE A 172 -1.15 8.16 -6.39
C ILE A 172 0.15 7.43 -6.72
N GLY A 173 1.11 7.48 -5.79
CA GLY A 173 2.33 6.69 -5.81
C GLY A 173 2.16 5.40 -5.02
N VAL A 174 1.85 4.29 -5.67
CA VAL A 174 1.70 2.98 -5.03
C VAL A 174 3.08 2.42 -4.68
N SER A 175 3.36 2.21 -3.39
CA SER A 175 4.60 1.57 -2.94
C SER A 175 4.36 0.08 -2.68
N SER A 176 4.76 -0.79 -3.62
CA SER A 176 4.50 -2.24 -3.60
C SER A 176 5.80 -3.05 -3.56
N LEU A 177 5.98 -3.81 -2.47
CA LEU A 177 7.13 -4.67 -2.24
C LEU A 177 6.71 -6.13 -1.93
N ALA A 178 5.41 -6.41 -1.83
CA ALA A 178 4.86 -7.73 -1.51
C ALA A 178 4.19 -8.45 -2.71
N ALA A 179 4.57 -8.10 -3.94
CA ALA A 179 4.09 -8.75 -5.18
C ALA A 179 2.56 -8.73 -5.43
N GLY A 180 1.81 -7.86 -4.74
CA GLY A 180 0.35 -7.71 -4.93
C GLY A 180 -0.05 -6.81 -6.11
N HIS A 181 0.92 -6.22 -6.82
CA HIS A 181 0.69 -5.15 -7.79
C HIS A 181 -0.20 -5.54 -8.97
N LEU A 182 -0.11 -6.78 -9.45
CA LEU A 182 -0.96 -7.24 -10.57
C LEU A 182 -2.43 -7.44 -10.19
N THR A 183 -2.77 -7.43 -8.90
CA THR A 183 -4.15 -7.52 -8.41
C THR A 183 -4.64 -6.16 -7.90
N LEU A 184 -3.84 -5.52 -7.04
CA LEU A 184 -4.26 -4.30 -6.32
C LEU A 184 -4.29 -3.06 -7.22
N VAL A 185 -3.41 -2.95 -8.22
CA VAL A 185 -3.41 -1.77 -9.13
C VAL A 185 -4.63 -1.75 -10.05
N PRO A 186 -5.01 -2.86 -10.72
CA PRO A 186 -6.26 -2.91 -11.47
C PRO A 186 -7.49 -2.57 -10.63
N GLU A 187 -7.56 -3.09 -9.40
CA GLU A 187 -8.64 -2.78 -8.46
C GLU A 187 -8.66 -1.28 -8.12
N LEU A 188 -7.51 -0.68 -7.78
CA LEU A 188 -7.41 0.75 -7.50
C LEU A 188 -7.94 1.60 -8.65
N LYS A 189 -7.58 1.26 -9.88
CA LYS A 189 -8.05 1.99 -11.06
C LYS A 189 -9.55 1.81 -11.30
N ALA A 190 -10.09 0.62 -11.04
CA ALA A 190 -11.53 0.39 -11.11
C ALA A 190 -12.28 1.22 -10.06
N GLU A 191 -11.74 1.36 -8.85
CA GLU A 191 -12.33 2.20 -7.80
C GLU A 191 -12.26 3.70 -8.15
N LEU A 192 -11.12 4.18 -8.66
CA LEU A 192 -11.01 5.57 -9.16
C LEU A 192 -12.03 5.86 -10.26
N LYS A 193 -12.26 4.89 -11.16
CA LYS A 193 -13.29 5.00 -12.19
C LYS A 193 -14.70 5.14 -11.62
N LYS A 194 -15.06 4.35 -10.61
CA LYS A 194 -16.36 4.46 -9.93
C LYS A 194 -16.54 5.84 -9.28
N LEU A 195 -15.45 6.44 -8.82
CA LEU A 195 -15.42 7.79 -8.22
C LEU A 195 -15.30 8.91 -9.26
N ASN A 196 -15.30 8.61 -10.56
CA ASN A 196 -15.07 9.57 -11.66
C ASN A 196 -13.76 10.35 -11.53
N ARG A 197 -12.72 9.70 -11.01
CA ARG A 197 -11.37 10.26 -10.81
C ARG A 197 -10.30 9.53 -11.64
N GLU A 198 -10.64 9.14 -12.86
CA GLU A 198 -9.69 8.53 -13.81
C GLU A 198 -8.59 9.51 -14.25
N ASP A 199 -8.74 10.80 -13.96
CA ASP A 199 -7.73 11.86 -14.15
C ASP A 199 -6.52 11.72 -13.23
N ILE A 200 -6.68 11.08 -12.07
CA ILE A 200 -5.59 10.91 -11.09
C ILE A 200 -4.54 9.96 -11.67
N LEU A 201 -3.30 10.44 -11.77
CA LEU A 201 -2.19 9.64 -12.28
C LEU A 201 -1.81 8.55 -11.28
N VAL A 202 -1.81 7.30 -11.72
CA VAL A 202 -1.34 6.16 -10.90
C VAL A 202 0.08 5.79 -11.31
N THR A 203 1.00 5.79 -10.35
CA THR A 203 2.36 5.29 -10.52
C THR A 203 2.66 4.20 -9.51
N ILE A 204 3.68 3.39 -9.78
CA ILE A 204 4.07 2.30 -8.89
C ILE A 204 5.58 2.30 -8.66
N GLY A 205 6.00 2.06 -7.43
CA GLY A 205 7.39 1.83 -7.08
C GLY A 205 7.56 0.66 -6.12
N GLY A 206 8.81 0.24 -5.94
CA GLY A 206 9.16 -0.90 -5.08
C GLY A 206 9.73 -2.06 -5.88
N VAL A 207 9.47 -3.29 -5.45
CA VAL A 207 10.07 -4.50 -6.06
C VAL A 207 9.12 -5.03 -7.13
N ILE A 208 9.27 -4.49 -8.34
CA ILE A 208 8.46 -4.87 -9.51
C ILE A 208 9.36 -5.61 -10.52
N PRO A 209 9.08 -6.88 -10.83
CA PRO A 209 9.79 -7.62 -11.87
C PRO A 209 9.65 -6.95 -13.25
N PRO A 210 10.72 -6.84 -14.06
CA PRO A 210 10.64 -6.24 -15.40
C PRO A 210 9.60 -6.88 -16.32
N GLN A 211 9.36 -8.20 -16.18
CA GLN A 211 8.34 -8.93 -16.95
C GLN A 211 6.89 -8.47 -16.69
N ASP A 212 6.64 -7.74 -15.60
CA ASP A 212 5.32 -7.22 -15.26
C ASP A 212 5.09 -5.79 -15.81
N TYR A 213 6.12 -5.13 -16.33
CA TYR A 213 6.05 -3.71 -16.70
C TYR A 213 5.04 -3.47 -17.81
N ASP A 214 5.08 -4.26 -18.89
CA ASP A 214 4.14 -4.14 -20.00
C ASP A 214 2.69 -4.34 -19.55
N LYS A 215 2.45 -5.25 -18.59
CA LYS A 215 1.11 -5.47 -18.03
C LYS A 215 0.64 -4.24 -17.26
N LEU A 216 1.50 -3.68 -16.41
CA LEU A 216 1.20 -2.48 -15.61
C LEU A 216 0.97 -1.25 -16.50
N PHE A 217 1.77 -1.04 -17.54
CA PHE A 217 1.55 0.03 -18.51
C PHE A 217 0.25 -0.15 -19.29
N LYS A 218 -0.09 -1.38 -19.72
CA LYS A 218 -1.38 -1.67 -20.36
C LYS A 218 -2.58 -1.46 -19.43
N MET A 219 -2.38 -1.64 -18.12
CA MET A 219 -3.38 -1.28 -17.10
C MET A 219 -3.46 0.25 -16.92
N GLY A 220 -2.54 1.02 -17.52
CA GLY A 220 -2.50 2.48 -17.52
C GLY A 220 -1.84 3.07 -16.28
N VAL A 221 -0.81 2.41 -15.75
CA VAL A 221 0.16 3.00 -14.83
C VAL A 221 1.03 4.00 -15.60
N ALA A 222 1.23 5.20 -15.09
CA ALA A 222 1.97 6.29 -15.75
C ALA A 222 3.49 6.21 -15.55
N GLY A 223 3.97 5.46 -14.56
CA GLY A 223 5.40 5.31 -14.27
C GLY A 223 5.69 4.17 -13.31
N ILE A 224 6.83 3.52 -13.51
CA ILE A 224 7.33 2.42 -12.68
C ILE A 224 8.71 2.79 -12.13
N PHE A 225 8.86 2.81 -10.81
CA PHE A 225 10.06 3.24 -10.10
C PHE A 225 10.64 2.10 -9.26
N GLY A 226 11.54 1.32 -9.87
CA GLY A 226 12.17 0.15 -9.26
C GLY A 226 13.24 0.48 -8.21
N PRO A 227 13.88 -0.55 -7.62
CA PRO A 227 14.99 -0.36 -6.69
C PRO A 227 16.15 0.41 -7.34
N GLY A 228 16.75 1.34 -6.59
CA GLY A 228 17.84 2.19 -7.09
C GLY A 228 17.39 3.47 -7.80
N THR A 229 16.07 3.72 -7.90
CA THR A 229 15.54 4.97 -8.44
C THR A 229 16.10 6.19 -7.69
N VAL A 230 16.63 7.16 -8.45
CA VAL A 230 17.11 8.44 -7.92
C VAL A 230 15.91 9.37 -7.74
N ILE A 231 15.72 9.87 -6.51
CA ILE A 231 14.48 10.55 -6.11
C ILE A 231 14.20 11.84 -6.90
N PRO A 232 15.16 12.76 -7.10
CA PRO A 232 14.91 13.97 -7.87
C PRO A 232 14.56 13.69 -9.33
N GLU A 233 15.15 12.64 -9.93
CA GLU A 233 14.80 12.22 -11.28
C GLU A 233 13.38 11.65 -11.36
N ALA A 234 12.96 10.88 -10.35
CA ALA A 234 11.57 10.40 -10.27
C ALA A 234 10.57 11.55 -10.09
N ALA A 235 10.88 12.52 -9.23
CA ALA A 235 10.06 13.71 -9.04
C ALA A 235 9.97 14.54 -10.33
N LYS A 236 11.08 14.68 -11.06
CA LYS A 236 11.15 15.36 -12.37
C LYS A 236 10.30 14.65 -13.43
N ASP A 237 10.44 13.33 -13.55
CA ASP A 237 9.64 12.52 -14.47
C ASP A 237 8.13 12.65 -14.17
N LEU A 238 7.76 12.59 -12.89
CA LEU A 238 6.36 12.72 -12.46
C LEU A 238 5.78 14.10 -12.77
N ILE A 239 6.49 15.19 -12.48
CA ILE A 239 5.97 16.53 -12.73
C ILE A 239 5.85 16.81 -14.24
N ILE A 240 6.76 16.27 -15.07
CA ILE A 240 6.66 16.38 -16.54
C ILE A 240 5.39 15.66 -17.04
N LYS A 241 5.15 14.43 -16.55
CA LYS A 241 3.96 13.65 -16.92
C LYS A 241 2.67 14.34 -16.47
N LEU A 242 2.67 14.88 -15.24
CA LEU A 242 1.53 15.60 -14.71
C LEU A 242 1.24 16.88 -15.50
N ASN A 243 2.26 17.71 -15.77
CA ASN A 243 2.13 18.89 -16.61
C ASN A 243 1.58 18.54 -18.00
N THR A 244 2.07 17.45 -18.60
CA THR A 244 1.59 16.97 -19.91
C THR A 244 0.13 16.55 -19.85
N SER A 245 -0.26 15.82 -18.80
CA SER A 245 -1.64 15.35 -18.60
C SER A 245 -2.63 16.49 -18.44
N LEU A 246 -2.22 17.59 -17.81
CA LEU A 246 -3.06 18.77 -17.57
C LEU A 246 -2.95 19.82 -18.68
N GLY A 247 -2.10 19.61 -19.69
CA GLY A 247 -1.88 20.57 -20.77
C GLY A 247 -1.11 21.82 -20.34
N VAL A 248 -0.39 21.76 -19.22
CA VAL A 248 0.52 22.81 -18.74
C VAL A 248 1.76 22.80 -19.64
N LYS A 249 1.73 23.65 -20.68
CA LYS A 249 2.83 23.81 -21.65
C LYS A 249 4.04 24.47 -21.07
#